data_AF-T1AWW4-F1
#
_entry.id   AF-T1AWW4-F1
#
_cell.length_a   1.000
_cell.length_b   1.000
_cell.length_c   1.000
_cell.angle_alpha   90.00
_cell.angle_beta   90.00
_cell.angle_gamma   90.00
#
_symmetry.space_group_name_H-M   'P 1'
#
loop_
_entity.id
_entity.type
_entity.pdbx_description
1 polymer ?
#
loop_
_entity_poly.entity_id
_entity_poly.type
_entity_poly.pdbx_seq_one_letter_code
_entity_poly.pdbx_strand_id
1 'polypeptide(L)' 'MEKRTPHHLLEGIKAAIAARGIDCFTRSAQDGVVSMGLTAAQAIAVLLALERVHFFKSMTTYADPRVWQDVYHV' A
#
# COMPACT_ATOMS: atom_id res chain seq x y z
N MET A 1 -14.89 0.12 -10.02
CA MET A 1 -15.04 -1.35 -10.23
C MET A 1 -14.05 -2.08 -9.33
N GLU A 2 -14.35 -3.29 -8.86
CA GLU A 2 -13.53 -4.00 -7.86
C GLU A 2 -13.38 -5.50 -8.19
N LYS A 3 -12.27 -6.11 -7.76
CA LYS A 3 -12.01 -7.57 -7.87
C LYS A 3 -11.36 -8.12 -6.59
N ARG A 4 -11.49 -9.44 -6.39
CA ARG A 4 -10.95 -10.20 -5.24
C ARG A 4 -9.60 -10.87 -5.51
N THR A 5 -8.84 -10.33 -6.46
CA THR A 5 -7.49 -10.79 -6.77
C THR A 5 -6.60 -9.56 -6.88
N PRO A 6 -5.42 -9.55 -6.24
CA PRO A 6 -4.51 -8.41 -6.34
C PRO A 6 -4.13 -8.15 -7.80
N HIS A 7 -3.97 -6.88 -8.14
CA HIS A 7 -3.48 -6.50 -9.46
C HIS A 7 -1.96 -6.55 -9.52
N HIS A 8 -1.29 -6.23 -8.41
CA HIS A 8 0.16 -6.19 -8.31
C HIS A 8 0.67 -7.37 -7.48
N LEU A 9 1.90 -7.79 -7.76
CA LEU A 9 2.58 -8.77 -6.92
C LEU A 9 2.98 -8.10 -5.60
N LEU A 10 2.56 -8.67 -4.47
CA LEU A 10 2.88 -8.15 -3.14
C LEU A 10 4.40 -8.01 -2.93
N GLU A 11 5.18 -8.98 -3.40
CA GLU A 11 6.65 -8.92 -3.34
C GLU A 11 7.23 -7.74 -4.14
N GLY A 12 6.62 -7.39 -5.27
CA GLY A 12 7.01 -6.21 -6.05
C GLY A 12 6.73 -4.91 -5.30
N ILE A 13 5.57 -4.83 -4.62
CA ILE A 13 5.23 -3.70 -3.74
C ILE A 13 6.26 -3.58 -2.61
N LYS A 14 6.55 -4.68 -1.91
CA LYS A 14 7.53 -4.71 -0.82
C LYS A 14 8.93 -4.31 -1.27
N ALA A 15 9.37 -4.78 -2.44
CA ALA A 15 10.66 -4.40 -3.00
C ALA A 15 10.74 -2.89 -3.29
N ALA A 16 9.67 -2.30 -3.84
CA ALA A 16 9.61 -0.86 -4.08
C ALA A 16 9.66 -0.05 -2.77
N ILE A 17 8.94 -0.50 -1.74
CA ILE A 17 8.97 0.13 -0.40
C ILE A 17 10.36 0.00 0.23
N ALA A 18 11.00 -1.16 0.14
CA ALA A 18 12.35 -1.37 0.67
C ALA A 18 13.39 -0.47 -0.02
N ALA A 19 13.26 -0.25 -1.33
CA ALA A 19 14.18 0.58 -2.10
C ALA A 19 14.00 2.09 -1.87
N ARG A 20 12.76 2.55 -1.66
CA ARG A 20 12.42 3.98 -1.60
C ARG A 20 12.03 4.49 -0.22
N GLY A 21 11.76 3.59 0.73
CA GLY A 21 11.27 3.94 2.05
C GLY A 21 9.98 4.76 1.99
N ILE A 22 9.89 5.77 2.86
CA ILE A 22 8.68 6.60 3.00
C ILE A 22 8.42 7.51 1.78
N ASP A 23 9.43 7.71 0.92
CA ASP A 23 9.35 8.58 -0.25
C ASP A 23 8.57 7.97 -1.43
N CYS A 24 8.13 6.72 -1.32
CA CYS A 24 7.17 6.15 -2.28
C CYS A 24 5.70 6.48 -1.96
N PHE A 25 5.42 7.09 -0.80
CA PHE A 25 4.06 7.45 -0.38
C PHE A 25 3.73 8.90 -0.70
N THR A 26 2.43 9.17 -0.92
CA THR A 26 1.93 10.54 -1.06
C THR A 26 2.11 11.33 0.24
N ARG A 27 2.19 12.67 0.14
CA ARG A 27 2.28 13.56 1.31
C ARG A 27 1.20 13.27 2.36
N SER A 28 -0.04 13.07 1.92
CA SER A 28 -1.17 12.76 2.80
C SER A 28 -1.04 11.42 3.53
N ALA A 29 -0.47 10.40 2.88
CA ALA A 29 -0.18 9.12 3.54
C ALA A 29 0.93 9.27 4.59
N GLN A 30 1.95 10.10 4.31
CA GLN A 30 2.98 10.42 5.29
C GLN A 30 2.42 11.20 6.50
N ASP A 31 1.51 12.14 6.26
CA ASP A 31 0.79 12.83 7.35
C ASP A 31 -0.07 11.85 8.17
N GLY A 32 -0.70 10.89 7.50
CA GLY A 32 -1.42 9.79 8.13
C GLY A 32 -0.53 8.99 9.09
N VAL A 33 0.68 8.61 8.66
CA VAL A 33 1.68 7.93 9.51
C VAL A 33 1.97 8.74 10.78
N VAL A 34 2.21 10.05 10.65
CA VAL A 34 2.44 10.94 11.80
C VAL A 34 1.22 11.03 12.70
N SER A 35 0.01 11.14 12.14
CA SER A 35 -1.23 11.22 12.91
C SER A 35 -1.53 9.95 13.72
N MET A 36 -1.05 8.79 13.26
CA MET A 36 -1.12 7.52 13.98
C MET A 36 -0.05 7.40 15.08
N GLY A 37 0.83 8.39 15.24
CA GLY A 37 1.95 8.35 16.20
C GLY A 37 3.07 7.39 15.77
N LEU A 38 3.12 7.02 14.48
CA LEU A 38 4.14 6.13 13.95
C LEU A 38 5.31 6.94 13.39
N THR A 39 6.51 6.40 13.59
CA THR A 39 7.68 6.82 12.82
C THR A 39 7.64 6.22 11.41
N ALA A 40 8.37 6.83 10.47
CA ALA A 40 8.52 6.28 9.12
C ALA A 40 9.06 4.83 9.13
N ALA A 41 10.02 4.53 10.01
CA ALA A 41 10.58 3.18 10.14
C ALA A 41 9.55 2.16 10.63
N GLN A 42 8.70 2.53 11.60
CA GLN A 42 7.62 1.66 12.07
C GLN A 42 6.58 1.40 10.97
N ALA A 43 6.19 2.43 10.24
CA ALA A 43 5.26 2.29 9.11
C ALA A 43 5.83 1.37 8.01
N ILE A 44 7.10 1.55 7.65
CA ILE A 44 7.79 0.68 6.68
C ILE A 44 7.83 -0.77 7.19
N ALA A 45 8.15 -1.00 8.47
CA ALA A 45 8.19 -2.34 9.04
C ALA A 45 6.83 -3.06 8.94
N VAL A 46 5.73 -2.37 9.26
CA VAL A 46 4.37 -2.89 9.12
C VAL A 46 4.07 -3.27 7.67
N LEU A 47 4.44 -2.41 6.71
CA LEU A 47 4.17 -2.65 5.30
C LEU A 47 5.01 -3.79 4.72
N LEU A 48 6.26 -3.96 5.17
CA LEU A 48 7.10 -5.10 4.80
C LEU A 48 6.60 -6.42 5.40
N ALA A 49 5.87 -6.36 6.52
CA ALA A 49 5.21 -7.50 7.15
C ALA A 49 3.85 -7.86 6.52
N LEU A 50 3.40 -7.16 5.48
CA LEU A 50 2.14 -7.51 4.79
C LEU A 50 2.16 -8.95 4.28
N GLU A 51 1.04 -9.65 4.41
CA GLU A 51 0.85 -11.00 3.90
C GLU A 51 -0.34 -11.06 2.96
N ARG A 52 -0.45 -12.16 2.20
CA ARG A 52 -1.58 -12.37 1.29
C ARG A 52 -2.94 -12.34 2.01
N VAL A 53 -3.00 -12.75 3.27
CA VAL A 53 -4.23 -12.73 4.07
C VAL A 53 -4.74 -11.31 4.36
N HIS A 54 -3.85 -10.31 4.36
CA HIS A 54 -4.22 -8.91 4.53
C HIS A 54 -4.87 -8.29 3.29
N PHE A 55 -4.83 -8.97 2.13
CA PHE A 55 -5.43 -8.45 0.91
C PHE A 55 -6.96 -8.39 1.05
N PHE A 56 -7.50 -7.18 0.93
CA PHE A 56 -8.94 -6.95 1.01
C PHE A 56 -9.57 -6.96 -0.38
N LYS A 57 -9.07 -6.12 -1.29
CA LYS A 57 -9.59 -5.99 -2.66
C LYS A 57 -8.61 -5.24 -3.56
N SER A 58 -8.86 -5.33 -4.86
CA SER A 58 -8.25 -4.46 -5.86
C SER A 58 -9.34 -3.62 -6.51
N MET A 59 -9.14 -2.31 -6.62
CA MET A 59 -10.14 -1.39 -7.13
C MET A 59 -9.58 -0.42 -8.17
N THR A 60 -10.46 0.08 -9.03
CA THR A 60 -10.16 1.12 -10.00
C THR A 60 -11.29 2.16 -10.05
N THR A 61 -11.04 3.30 -10.67
CA THR A 61 -11.95 4.45 -10.70
C THR A 61 -12.59 4.62 -12.08
N TYR A 62 -13.67 5.40 -12.15
CA TYR A 62 -14.27 5.77 -13.44
C TYR A 62 -13.40 6.75 -14.23
N ALA A 63 -12.65 7.61 -13.54
CA ALA A 63 -11.78 8.60 -14.16
C ALA A 63 -10.63 7.94 -14.92
N ASP A 64 -10.06 6.88 -14.35
CA ASP A 64 -9.05 6.06 -15.03
C ASP A 64 -9.20 4.57 -14.66
N PRO A 65 -9.79 3.74 -15.54
CA PRO A 65 -9.96 2.31 -15.32
C PRO A 65 -8.68 1.48 -15.56
N ARG A 66 -7.58 2.11 -16.02
CA ARG A 66 -6.30 1.43 -16.26
C ARG A 66 -5.45 1.33 -14.99
N VAL A 67 -5.66 2.24 -14.05
CA VAL A 67 -4.93 2.26 -12.77
C VAL A 67 -5.68 1.43 -11.74
N TRP A 68 -4.99 0.46 -11.15
CA TRP A 68 -5.53 -0.41 -10.09
C TRP A 68 -4.81 -0.18 -8.76
N GLN A 69 -5.62 -0.10 -7.72
CA GLN A 69 -5.22 0.13 -6.33
C GLN A 69 -5.51 -1.15 -5.55
N ASP A 70 -4.46 -1.80 -5.04
CA ASP A 70 -4.61 -2.93 -4.13
C ASP A 70 -4.75 -2.41 -2.70
N VAL A 71 -5.79 -2.86 -2.00
CA VAL A 71 -6.15 -2.45 -0.65
C VAL A 71 -5.86 -3.59 0.31
N TYR A 72 -5.15 -3.28 1.39
CA TYR A 72 -4.78 -4.21 2.45
C TYR A 72 -5.26 -3.71 3.81
N HIS A 73 -5.63 -4.63 4.70
CA HIS A 73 -5.93 -4.35 6.10
C HIS A 73 -4.95 -5.11 6.99
N VAL A 74 -4.25 -4.37 7.86
CA VAL A 74 -3.31 -4.88 8.86
C VAL A 74 -3.85 -4.61 10.26
#